data_AF-A0A3N7J7F4-F1
#
_entry.id   AF-A0A3N7J7F4-F1
#
_cell.length_a   1.000
_cell.length_b   1.000
_cell.length_c   1.000
_cell.angle_alpha   90.00
_cell.angle_beta   90.00
_cell.angle_gamma   90.00
#
_symmetry.space_group_name_H-M   'P 1'
#
loop_
_entity.id
_entity.type
_entity.pdbx_description
1 polymer ?
#
loop_
_entity_poly.entity_id
_entity_poly.type
_entity_poly.pdbx_seq_one_letter_code
_entity_poly.pdbx_strand_id
1 'polypeptide(L)'
;RFYTTKFEFEIEVIVKAAWRGIPIRNVPVRVLYDPDERVSHFRPFRDFTRISILNTWLVLVTLLYIRPRNYFRTFKEKGFKRFFFEDLLHSEDTPLKKSLSVALGVLIGLSPFWGFQTVIVLFLAWVLHLNKLIAFAFSNVSIPPLIPFIVYACLSIGTFVWGQSEAVSSFNWQQFDTYRPYIQQHLAEYVAGSFVLGISAAAVAGILSYLLLNIRSGRNRS
;
A
#
# COMPACT_ATOMS: atom_id res chain seq x y z
N ARG A 1 25.68 -20.05 6.88
CA ARG A 1 25.97 -21.19 7.78
C ARG A 1 24.71 -22.03 7.88
N PHE A 2 24.84 -23.36 7.80
CA PHE A 2 23.73 -24.30 7.98
C PHE A 2 23.65 -24.71 9.46
N TYR A 3 22.46 -25.03 9.95
CA TYR A 3 22.20 -25.35 11.35
C TYR A 3 21.81 -26.82 11.56
N THR A 4 21.40 -27.51 10.49
CA THR A 4 20.92 -28.88 10.53
C THR A 4 21.83 -29.84 9.76
N THR A 5 21.76 -31.14 10.05
CA THR A 5 22.70 -32.17 9.51
C THR A 5 22.02 -33.44 8.98
N LYS A 6 20.69 -33.57 9.12
CA LYS A 6 19.91 -34.77 8.73
C LYS A 6 18.87 -34.43 7.66
N PHE A 7 17.69 -35.05 7.65
CA PHE A 7 16.60 -34.76 6.70
C PHE A 7 16.25 -33.27 6.60
N GLU A 8 16.33 -32.54 7.71
CA GLU A 8 16.13 -31.09 7.77
C GLU A 8 17.13 -30.29 6.93
N PHE A 9 18.35 -30.81 6.73
CA PHE A 9 19.41 -30.14 5.99
C PHE A 9 19.06 -29.98 4.52
N GLU A 10 18.42 -30.98 3.91
CA GLU A 10 17.96 -30.92 2.53
C GLU A 10 16.96 -29.77 2.32
N ILE A 11 16.06 -29.56 3.29
CA ILE A 11 15.11 -28.46 3.28
C ILE A 11 15.85 -27.13 3.49
N GLU A 12 16.72 -27.07 4.51
CA GLU A 12 17.46 -25.85 4.87
C GLU A 12 18.33 -25.35 3.72
N VAL A 13 19.02 -26.25 3.01
CA VAL A 13 19.92 -25.89 1.90
C VAL A 13 19.14 -25.34 0.71
N ILE A 14 18.03 -25.98 0.34
CA ILE A 14 17.18 -25.54 -0.77
C ILE A 14 16.59 -24.16 -0.46
N VAL A 15 16.01 -23.97 0.72
CA VAL A 15 15.39 -22.69 1.11
C VAL A 15 16.42 -21.57 1.19
N LYS A 16 17.60 -21.80 1.79
CA LYS A 16 18.67 -20.79 1.86
C LYS A 16 19.30 -20.50 0.49
N ALA A 17 19.36 -21.47 -0.41
CA ALA A 17 19.78 -21.25 -1.80
C ALA A 17 18.78 -20.33 -2.52
N ALA A 18 17.48 -20.59 -2.37
CA ALA A 18 16.43 -19.73 -2.92
C ALA A 18 16.51 -18.29 -2.38
N TRP A 19 16.71 -18.11 -1.08
CA TRP A 19 16.86 -16.79 -0.46
C TRP A 19 18.07 -15.99 -0.96
N ARG A 20 19.08 -16.67 -1.51
CA ARG A 20 20.27 -16.06 -2.11
C ARG A 20 20.11 -15.81 -3.62
N GLY A 21 18.96 -16.16 -4.20
CA GLY A 21 18.71 -16.03 -5.63
C GLY A 21 19.43 -17.10 -6.47
N ILE A 22 19.84 -18.21 -5.86
CA ILE A 22 20.44 -19.33 -6.60
C ILE A 22 19.31 -20.12 -7.28
N PRO A 23 19.35 -20.33 -8.60
CA PRO A 23 18.29 -21.05 -9.31
C PRO A 23 18.27 -22.53 -8.90
N ILE A 24 17.11 -23.02 -8.49
CA ILE A 24 16.88 -24.42 -8.14
C ILE A 24 16.12 -25.09 -9.28
N ARG A 25 16.62 -26.22 -9.76
CA ARG A 25 16.02 -26.98 -10.88
C ARG A 25 15.79 -28.42 -10.44
N ASN A 26 14.61 -28.94 -10.72
CA ASN A 26 14.28 -30.35 -10.50
C ASN A 26 14.77 -31.16 -11.71
N VAL A 27 15.55 -32.21 -11.47
CA VAL A 27 16.09 -33.10 -12.51
C VAL A 27 15.51 -34.50 -12.29
N PRO A 28 14.91 -35.13 -13.32
CA PRO A 28 14.41 -36.49 -13.19
C PRO A 28 15.58 -37.47 -13.03
N VAL A 29 15.53 -38.28 -11.97
CA VAL A 29 16.54 -39.32 -11.68
C VAL A 29 15.82 -40.67 -11.64
N ARG A 30 16.38 -41.67 -12.34
CA ARG A 30 15.91 -43.05 -12.24
C ARG A 30 16.47 -43.67 -10.96
N VAL A 31 15.59 -44.05 -10.04
CA VAL A 31 15.97 -44.66 -8.76
C VAL A 31 15.58 -46.14 -8.81
N LEU A 32 16.55 -47.03 -8.60
CA LEU A 32 16.30 -48.46 -8.39
C LEU A 32 15.91 -48.65 -6.93
N TYR A 33 14.70 -49.12 -6.66
CA TYR A 33 14.22 -49.41 -5.31
C TYR A 33 14.25 -50.91 -5.08
N ASP A 34 15.13 -51.39 -4.20
CA ASP A 34 15.12 -52.77 -3.74
C ASP A 34 14.29 -52.88 -2.44
N PRO A 35 13.14 -53.57 -2.44
CA PRO A 35 12.31 -53.71 -1.27
C PRO A 35 12.95 -54.56 -0.16
N ASP A 36 13.90 -55.45 -0.48
CA ASP A 36 14.49 -56.39 0.48
C ASP A 36 15.64 -55.77 1.30
N GLU A 37 16.30 -54.71 0.81
CA GLU A 37 17.33 -53.94 1.53
C GLU A 37 16.76 -52.77 2.36
N ARG A 38 15.44 -52.71 2.55
CA ARG A 38 14.77 -51.55 3.15
C ARG A 38 15.06 -51.40 4.65
N VAL A 39 15.98 -50.50 5.01
CA VAL A 39 16.16 -50.01 6.39
C VAL A 39 15.72 -48.55 6.50
N SER A 40 14.61 -48.29 7.20
CA SER A 40 14.16 -46.92 7.47
C SER A 40 14.94 -46.32 8.64
N HIS A 41 15.77 -45.32 8.34
CA HIS A 41 16.44 -44.52 9.38
C HIS A 41 15.54 -43.41 9.97
N PHE A 42 14.29 -43.31 9.51
CA PHE A 42 13.36 -42.28 9.94
C PHE A 42 12.74 -42.61 11.30
N ARG A 43 12.86 -41.66 12.24
CA ARG A 43 12.29 -41.75 13.59
C ARG A 43 11.04 -40.87 13.65
N PRO A 44 9.82 -41.45 13.58
CA PRO A 44 8.60 -40.71 13.26
C PRO A 44 8.40 -39.42 14.06
N PHE A 45 8.40 -39.51 15.39
CA PHE A 45 8.13 -38.34 16.23
C PHE A 45 9.28 -37.33 16.27
N ARG A 46 10.52 -37.81 16.36
CA ARG A 46 11.69 -36.93 16.52
C ARG A 46 12.00 -36.17 15.24
N ASP A 47 12.02 -36.86 14.10
CA ASP A 47 12.38 -36.24 12.83
C ASP A 47 11.24 -35.34 12.32
N PHE A 48 9.98 -35.75 12.51
CA PHE A 48 8.82 -34.89 12.20
C PHE A 48 8.82 -33.58 12.99
N THR A 49 9.07 -33.65 14.29
CA THR A 49 9.08 -32.45 15.15
C THR A 49 10.18 -31.48 14.71
N ARG A 50 11.38 -31.98 14.43
CA ARG A 50 12.49 -31.12 14.03
C ARG A 50 12.28 -30.49 12.66
N ILE A 51 11.76 -31.24 11.69
CA ILE A 51 11.35 -30.71 10.37
C ILE A 51 10.29 -29.62 10.54
N SER A 52 9.30 -29.85 11.40
CA SER A 52 8.21 -28.89 11.65
C SER A 52 8.72 -27.59 12.28
N ILE A 53 9.63 -27.68 13.27
CA ILE A 53 10.26 -26.50 13.89
C ILE A 53 11.09 -25.73 12.88
N LEU A 54 11.94 -26.42 12.10
CA LEU A 54 12.75 -25.78 11.06
C LEU A 54 11.85 -25.07 10.05
N ASN A 55 10.82 -25.73 9.54
CA ASN A 55 9.93 -25.15 8.54
C ASN A 55 9.19 -23.92 9.09
N THR A 56 8.68 -24.00 10.32
CA THR A 56 8.03 -22.88 11.00
C THR A 56 8.97 -21.68 11.10
N TRP A 57 10.21 -21.91 11.51
CA TRP A 57 11.24 -20.87 11.57
C TRP A 57 11.57 -20.28 10.19
N LEU A 58 11.76 -21.12 9.17
CA LEU A 58 12.05 -20.68 7.80
C LEU A 58 10.90 -19.84 7.23
N VAL A 59 9.64 -20.22 7.46
CA VAL A 59 8.46 -19.45 7.03
C VAL A 59 8.40 -18.10 7.72
N LEU A 60 8.61 -18.05 9.03
CA LEU A 60 8.65 -16.79 9.78
C LEU A 60 9.75 -15.86 9.27
N VAL A 61 10.98 -16.35 9.07
CA VAL A 61 12.08 -15.56 8.49
C VAL A 61 11.76 -15.12 7.06
N THR A 62 11.11 -15.98 6.27
CA THR A 62 10.71 -15.63 4.90
C THR A 62 9.71 -14.48 4.88
N LEU A 63 8.68 -14.55 5.72
CA LEU A 63 7.61 -13.56 5.78
C LEU A 63 8.08 -12.25 6.42
N LEU A 64 8.80 -12.31 7.53
CA LEU A 64 9.17 -11.14 8.34
C LEU A 64 10.45 -10.45 7.88
N TYR A 65 11.36 -11.16 7.20
CA TYR A 65 12.66 -10.59 6.82
C TYR A 65 12.95 -10.70 5.32
N ILE A 66 12.90 -11.89 4.72
CA ILE A 66 13.34 -12.08 3.33
C ILE A 66 12.43 -11.32 2.35
N ARG A 67 11.09 -11.50 2.45
CA ARG A 67 10.13 -10.80 1.59
C ARG A 67 10.23 -9.27 1.71
N PRO A 68 10.15 -8.66 2.90
CA PRO A 68 10.25 -7.21 3.01
C PRO A 68 11.62 -6.72 2.53
N ARG A 69 12.73 -7.39 2.90
CA ARG A 69 14.07 -7.04 2.39
C ARG A 69 14.14 -7.04 0.87
N ASN A 70 13.64 -8.10 0.22
CA ASN A 70 13.65 -8.20 -1.24
C ASN A 70 12.78 -7.11 -1.87
N TYR A 71 11.61 -6.84 -1.29
CA TYR A 71 10.74 -5.74 -1.71
C TYR A 71 11.44 -4.38 -1.61
N PHE A 72 12.11 -4.08 -0.48
CA PHE A 72 12.87 -2.84 -0.29
C PHE A 72 14.09 -2.74 -1.22
N ARG A 73 14.77 -3.85 -1.53
CA ARG A 73 15.89 -3.85 -2.50
C ARG A 73 15.41 -3.51 -3.90
N THR A 74 14.33 -4.14 -4.35
CA THR A 74 13.70 -3.82 -5.64
C THR A 74 13.16 -2.39 -5.67
N PHE A 75 12.63 -1.89 -4.55
CA PHE A 75 12.16 -0.50 -4.41
C PHE A 75 13.30 0.51 -4.55
N LYS A 76 14.47 0.24 -3.92
CA LYS A 76 15.65 1.11 -4.02
C LYS A 76 16.28 1.10 -5.41
N GLU A 77 16.28 -0.04 -6.09
CA GLU A 77 16.85 -0.19 -7.44
C GLU A 77 15.98 0.45 -8.54
N LYS A 78 14.65 0.50 -8.36
CA LYS A 78 13.72 1.12 -9.34
C LYS A 78 13.50 2.62 -9.13
N GLY A 79 13.68 3.14 -7.92
CA GLY A 79 13.48 4.56 -7.59
C GLY A 79 12.00 4.96 -7.53
N PHE A 80 11.63 5.74 -6.52
CA PHE A 80 10.25 6.17 -6.23
C PHE A 80 9.54 6.78 -7.45
N LYS A 81 10.28 7.55 -8.27
CA LYS A 81 9.74 8.19 -9.47
C LYS A 81 9.38 7.20 -10.56
N ARG A 82 10.23 6.21 -10.88
CA ARG A 82 9.94 5.22 -11.92
C ARG A 82 8.85 4.25 -11.48
N PHE A 83 8.90 3.76 -10.24
CA PHE A 83 7.82 2.90 -9.72
C PHE A 83 6.47 3.61 -9.71
N PHE A 84 6.40 4.87 -9.28
CA PHE A 84 5.17 5.65 -9.39
C PHE A 84 4.79 5.90 -10.86
N PHE A 85 5.62 6.56 -11.67
CA PHE A 85 5.21 6.95 -13.02
C PHE A 85 4.97 5.78 -13.97
N GLU A 86 5.79 4.73 -13.87
CA GLU A 86 5.77 3.60 -14.80
C GLU A 86 4.60 2.66 -14.42
N ASP A 87 4.43 2.26 -13.14
CA ASP A 87 3.32 1.37 -12.74
C ASP A 87 1.95 2.10 -12.58
N LEU A 88 1.90 3.38 -12.18
CA LEU A 88 0.63 4.14 -12.12
C LEU A 88 0.07 4.42 -13.52
N LEU A 89 0.90 4.94 -14.44
CA LEU A 89 0.43 5.38 -15.75
C LEU A 89 0.39 4.24 -16.78
N HIS A 90 1.25 3.22 -16.68
CA HIS A 90 1.26 2.07 -17.61
C HIS A 90 0.49 0.84 -17.12
N SER A 91 -0.24 0.92 -16.00
CA SER A 91 -1.20 -0.15 -15.70
C SER A 91 -2.19 -0.32 -16.86
N GLU A 92 -2.56 -1.56 -17.21
CA GLU A 92 -3.51 -1.87 -18.29
C GLU A 92 -4.96 -1.41 -17.98
N ASP A 93 -5.16 -0.71 -16.86
CA ASP A 93 -6.45 -0.16 -16.48
C ASP A 93 -6.91 0.96 -17.43
N THR A 94 -8.23 0.99 -17.67
CA THR A 94 -8.87 2.02 -18.49
C THR A 94 -8.66 3.42 -17.91
N PRO A 95 -8.60 4.48 -18.75
CA PRO A 95 -8.47 5.86 -18.29
C PRO A 95 -9.52 6.25 -17.24
N LEU A 96 -10.75 5.77 -17.42
CA LEU A 96 -11.83 5.99 -16.46
C LEU A 96 -11.51 5.38 -15.09
N LYS A 97 -11.12 4.10 -15.04
CA LYS A 97 -10.78 3.42 -13.79
C LYS A 97 -9.62 4.10 -13.07
N LYS A 98 -8.59 4.55 -13.80
CA LYS A 98 -7.48 5.33 -13.24
C LYS A 98 -7.97 6.65 -12.65
N SER A 99 -8.75 7.42 -13.39
CA SER A 99 -9.28 8.72 -12.94
C SER A 99 -10.20 8.62 -11.72
N LEU A 100 -11.06 7.60 -11.66
CA LEU A 100 -11.90 7.32 -10.49
C LEU A 100 -11.07 6.89 -9.28
N SER A 101 -9.97 6.17 -9.51
CA SER A 101 -9.03 5.82 -8.43
C SER A 101 -8.33 7.07 -7.87
N VAL A 102 -7.96 8.03 -8.73
CA VAL A 102 -7.43 9.34 -8.30
C VAL A 102 -8.47 10.10 -7.47
N ALA A 103 -9.70 10.21 -7.98
CA ALA A 103 -10.79 10.91 -7.28
C ALA A 103 -11.08 10.29 -5.91
N LEU A 104 -11.15 8.95 -5.82
CA LEU A 104 -11.33 8.24 -4.55
C LEU A 104 -10.18 8.53 -3.57
N GLY A 105 -8.94 8.51 -4.05
CA GLY A 105 -7.78 8.84 -3.24
C GLY A 105 -7.88 10.24 -2.65
N VAL A 106 -8.09 11.25 -3.49
CA VAL A 106 -8.22 12.66 -3.06
C VAL A 106 -9.38 12.85 -2.08
N LEU A 107 -10.53 12.23 -2.35
CA LEU A 107 -11.71 12.31 -1.48
C LEU A 107 -11.37 11.81 -0.06
N ILE A 108 -10.79 10.61 0.04
CA ILE A 108 -10.45 10.02 1.34
C ILE A 108 -9.27 10.76 2.00
N GLY A 109 -8.33 11.27 1.22
CA GLY A 109 -7.18 12.02 1.73
C GLY A 109 -7.51 13.39 2.33
N LEU A 110 -8.60 14.02 1.88
CA LEU A 110 -9.11 15.30 2.42
C LEU A 110 -10.25 15.12 3.42
N SER A 111 -10.83 13.92 3.49
CA SER A 111 -11.84 13.58 4.48
C SER A 111 -11.25 13.54 5.90
N PRO A 112 -12.06 13.74 6.95
CA PRO A 112 -11.59 13.84 8.33
C PRO A 112 -11.26 12.46 8.96
N PHE A 113 -10.72 11.52 8.19
CA PHE A 113 -10.39 10.15 8.61
C PHE A 113 -8.90 9.98 8.94
N TRP A 114 -8.36 10.90 9.73
CA TRP A 114 -6.96 10.91 10.12
C TRP A 114 -6.55 9.58 10.78
N GLY A 115 -5.49 8.95 10.28
CA GLY A 115 -4.97 7.67 10.76
C GLY A 115 -5.66 6.43 10.17
N PHE A 116 -6.91 6.52 9.73
CA PHE A 116 -7.65 5.40 9.13
C PHE A 116 -7.77 5.47 7.61
N GLN A 117 -7.34 6.59 7.00
CA GLN A 117 -7.42 6.85 5.56
C GLN A 117 -6.89 5.70 4.68
N THR A 118 -5.75 5.09 5.06
CA THR A 118 -5.11 4.01 4.28
C THR A 118 -5.98 2.76 4.23
N VAL A 119 -6.60 2.39 5.35
CA VAL A 119 -7.46 1.21 5.41
C VAL A 119 -8.73 1.46 4.61
N ILE A 120 -9.35 2.63 4.81
CA ILE A 120 -10.59 3.03 4.13
C ILE A 120 -10.38 3.10 2.61
N VAL A 121 -9.31 3.74 2.15
CA VAL A 121 -9.07 3.89 0.70
C VAL A 121 -8.78 2.56 0.03
N LEU A 122 -8.00 1.67 0.67
CA LEU A 122 -7.70 0.35 0.11
C LEU A 122 -8.94 -0.54 0.10
N PHE A 123 -9.76 -0.47 1.15
CA PHE A 123 -11.02 -1.20 1.24
C PHE A 123 -12.00 -0.73 0.16
N LEU A 124 -12.24 0.58 0.05
CA LEU A 124 -13.13 1.14 -0.98
C LEU A 124 -12.61 0.89 -2.39
N ALA A 125 -11.30 1.00 -2.62
CA ALA A 125 -10.71 0.69 -3.92
C ALA A 125 -10.88 -0.80 -4.27
N TRP A 126 -10.85 -1.69 -3.28
CA TRP A 126 -11.14 -3.11 -3.48
C TRP A 126 -12.62 -3.36 -3.79
N VAL A 127 -13.55 -2.80 -3.02
CA VAL A 127 -15.01 -2.94 -3.21
C VAL A 127 -15.46 -2.36 -4.55
N LEU A 128 -14.92 -1.21 -4.95
CA LEU A 128 -15.28 -0.52 -6.19
C LEU A 128 -14.50 -1.05 -7.41
N HIS A 129 -13.71 -2.11 -7.24
CA HIS A 129 -12.85 -2.69 -8.28
C HIS A 129 -11.94 -1.65 -8.97
N LEU A 130 -11.45 -0.67 -8.22
CA LEU A 130 -10.56 0.40 -8.66
C LEU A 130 -9.08 0.01 -8.48
N ASN A 131 -8.18 0.84 -9.01
CA ASN A 131 -6.76 0.60 -8.85
C ASN A 131 -6.29 1.08 -7.46
N LYS A 132 -6.05 0.09 -6.59
CA LYS A 132 -5.62 0.25 -5.20
C LYS A 132 -4.35 1.08 -5.04
N LEU A 133 -3.39 0.95 -5.96
CA LEU A 133 -2.13 1.70 -5.90
C LEU A 133 -2.37 3.19 -6.19
N ILE A 134 -3.19 3.51 -7.19
CA ILE A 134 -3.53 4.91 -7.51
C ILE A 134 -4.34 5.52 -6.37
N ALA A 135 -5.35 4.83 -5.88
CA ALA A 135 -6.17 5.34 -4.78
C ALA A 135 -5.33 5.60 -3.52
N PHE A 136 -4.45 4.67 -3.16
CA PHE A 136 -3.51 4.85 -2.03
C PHE A 136 -2.50 5.98 -2.26
N ALA A 137 -1.94 6.12 -3.46
CA ALA A 137 -1.03 7.21 -3.78
C ALA A 137 -1.68 8.58 -3.55
N PHE A 138 -2.90 8.76 -4.07
CA PHE A 138 -3.62 10.03 -4.00
C PHE A 138 -4.31 10.28 -2.65
N SER A 139 -4.51 9.27 -1.80
CA SER A 139 -4.97 9.49 -0.41
C SER A 139 -3.93 10.15 0.48
N ASN A 140 -2.67 10.22 0.05
CA ASN A 140 -1.59 10.90 0.76
C ASN A 140 -1.40 12.35 0.29
N VAL A 141 -2.45 13.00 -0.23
CA VAL A 141 -2.41 14.41 -0.68
C VAL A 141 -2.13 15.38 0.48
N SER A 142 -2.55 15.02 1.69
CA SER A 142 -2.39 15.80 2.93
C SER A 142 -0.97 15.67 3.51
N ILE A 143 0.02 16.19 2.78
CA ILE A 143 1.42 16.23 3.25
C ILE A 143 1.57 17.20 4.44
N PRO A 144 2.47 16.94 5.42
CA PRO A 144 2.57 17.75 6.65
C PRO A 144 2.64 19.27 6.44
N PRO A 145 3.39 19.80 5.46
CA PRO A 145 3.40 21.25 5.20
C PRO A 145 2.07 21.82 4.66
N LEU A 146 1.23 20.98 4.05
CA LEU A 146 -0.05 21.40 3.46
C LEU A 146 -1.21 21.29 4.46
N ILE A 147 -1.05 20.52 5.55
CA ILE A 147 -2.11 20.30 6.55
C ILE A 147 -2.69 21.61 7.10
N PRO A 148 -1.90 22.63 7.49
CA PRO A 148 -2.45 23.88 8.02
C PRO A 148 -3.37 24.58 7.01
N PHE A 149 -3.02 24.55 5.73
CA PHE A 149 -3.82 25.14 4.65
C PHE A 149 -5.12 24.36 4.42
N ILE A 150 -5.06 23.02 4.44
CA ILE A 150 -6.25 22.16 4.30
C ILE A 150 -7.21 22.40 5.47
N VAL A 151 -6.70 22.41 6.70
CA VAL A 151 -7.51 22.66 7.90
C VAL A 151 -8.18 24.03 7.83
N TYR A 152 -7.43 25.07 7.48
CA TYR A 152 -7.99 26.40 7.29
C TYR A 152 -9.08 26.42 6.21
N ALA A 153 -8.83 25.80 5.04
CA ALA A 153 -9.83 25.71 3.98
C ALA A 153 -11.09 24.96 4.43
N CYS A 154 -10.96 23.85 5.15
CA CYS A 154 -12.08 23.11 5.72
C CYS A 154 -12.91 23.99 6.68
N LEU A 155 -12.27 24.73 7.59
CA LEU A 155 -12.97 25.60 8.54
C LEU A 155 -13.65 26.78 7.83
N SER A 156 -12.98 27.41 6.87
CA SER A 156 -13.56 28.52 6.10
C SER A 156 -14.76 28.09 5.25
N ILE A 157 -14.69 26.90 4.63
CA ILE A 157 -15.81 26.32 3.89
C ILE A 157 -16.92 25.87 4.86
N GLY A 158 -16.55 25.29 5.99
CA GLY A 158 -17.47 24.83 7.03
C GLY A 158 -18.30 25.95 7.64
N THR A 159 -17.66 27.05 8.02
CA THR A 159 -18.32 28.26 8.53
C THR A 159 -19.23 28.88 7.48
N PHE A 160 -18.82 28.90 6.21
CA PHE A 160 -19.67 29.35 5.10
C PHE A 160 -20.93 28.49 4.92
N VAL A 161 -20.81 27.16 5.06
CA VAL A 161 -21.93 26.22 4.85
C VAL A 161 -22.87 26.15 6.07
N TRP A 162 -22.34 26.21 7.29
CA TRP A 162 -23.11 26.02 8.52
C TRP A 162 -23.55 27.33 9.18
N GLY A 163 -22.80 28.42 8.98
CA GLY A 163 -23.22 29.80 9.31
C GLY A 163 -23.31 30.16 10.79
N GLN A 164 -22.74 29.38 11.72
CA GLN A 164 -22.92 29.59 13.16
C GLN A 164 -21.72 30.22 13.90
N SER A 165 -20.55 30.32 13.28
CA SER A 165 -19.33 30.78 13.94
C SER A 165 -18.66 31.92 13.20
N GLU A 166 -17.98 32.81 13.93
CA GLU A 166 -17.14 33.84 13.30
C GLU A 166 -16.09 33.16 12.42
N ALA A 167 -16.09 33.52 11.14
CA ALA A 167 -15.14 32.99 10.17
C ALA A 167 -13.71 33.22 10.69
N VAL A 168 -12.85 32.20 10.61
CA VAL A 168 -11.42 32.33 10.90
C VAL A 168 -10.87 33.42 9.97
N SER A 169 -10.67 34.61 10.52
CA SER A 169 -10.55 35.85 9.74
C SER A 169 -9.18 36.03 9.09
N SER A 170 -8.17 35.24 9.49
CA SER A 170 -6.88 35.21 8.83
C SER A 170 -6.16 33.87 9.00
N PHE A 171 -5.51 33.41 7.92
CA PHE A 171 -4.60 32.27 7.98
C PHE A 171 -3.32 32.70 8.71
N ASN A 172 -3.07 32.13 9.89
CA ASN A 172 -1.81 32.31 10.60
C ASN A 172 -1.10 30.97 10.79
N TRP A 173 0.11 30.86 10.22
CA TRP A 173 0.95 29.67 10.31
C TRP A 173 1.47 29.40 11.74
N GLN A 174 1.73 30.46 12.51
CA GLN A 174 2.30 30.36 13.86
C GLN A 174 1.27 29.93 14.91
N GLN A 175 -0.02 29.97 14.58
CA GLN A 175 -1.13 29.59 15.47
C GLN A 175 -1.62 28.17 15.21
N PHE A 176 -0.79 27.28 14.65
CA PHE A 176 -1.25 25.92 14.31
C PHE A 176 -1.77 25.14 15.52
N ASP A 177 -1.14 25.34 16.69
CA ASP A 177 -1.56 24.74 17.96
C ASP A 177 -2.95 25.23 18.40
N THR A 178 -3.37 26.41 17.96
CA THR A 178 -4.69 26.99 18.23
C THR A 178 -5.80 26.36 17.38
N TYR A 179 -5.48 25.77 16.20
CA TYR A 179 -6.51 25.10 15.38
C TYR A 179 -7.05 23.82 16.03
N ARG A 180 -6.25 23.11 16.83
CA ARG A 180 -6.72 21.88 17.51
C ARG A 180 -7.92 22.11 18.43
N PRO A 181 -7.86 23.00 19.45
CA PRO A 181 -9.01 23.27 20.30
C PRO A 181 -10.17 23.88 19.50
N TYR A 182 -9.88 24.69 18.48
CA TYR A 182 -10.91 25.27 17.61
C TYR A 182 -11.68 24.20 16.81
N ILE A 183 -10.99 23.22 16.23
CA ILE A 183 -11.63 22.07 15.54
C ILE A 183 -12.51 21.27 16.52
N GLN A 184 -12.09 21.12 17.78
CA GLN A 184 -12.88 20.41 18.78
C GLN A 184 -14.18 21.14 19.11
N GLN A 185 -14.14 22.47 19.18
CA GLN A 185 -15.32 23.31 19.43
C GLN A 185 -16.24 23.41 18.21
N HIS A 186 -15.66 23.44 17.00
CA HIS A 186 -16.37 23.62 15.72
C HIS A 186 -16.31 22.35 14.85
N LEU A 187 -16.49 21.18 15.46
CA LEU A 187 -16.33 19.89 14.79
C LEU A 187 -17.29 19.71 13.61
N ALA A 188 -18.54 20.16 13.75
CA ALA A 188 -19.55 20.06 12.69
C ALA A 188 -19.14 20.84 11.44
N GLU A 189 -18.61 22.05 11.62
CA GLU A 189 -18.12 22.90 10.53
C GLU A 189 -16.90 22.28 9.86
N TYR A 190 -15.94 21.79 10.65
CA TYR A 190 -14.77 21.10 10.11
C TYR A 190 -15.16 19.84 9.30
N VAL A 191 -16.09 19.03 9.80
CA VAL A 191 -16.57 17.83 9.09
C VAL A 191 -17.34 18.22 7.83
N ALA A 192 -18.26 19.18 7.90
CA ALA A 192 -19.00 19.64 6.73
C ALA A 192 -18.05 20.23 5.67
N GLY A 193 -17.13 21.09 6.08
CA GLY A 193 -16.17 21.72 5.20
C GLY A 193 -15.17 20.73 4.58
N SER A 194 -14.71 19.73 5.33
CA SER A 194 -13.84 18.67 4.79
C SER A 194 -14.53 17.78 3.75
N PHE A 195 -15.83 17.48 3.92
CA PHE A 195 -16.58 16.77 2.87
C PHE A 195 -16.78 17.64 1.62
N VAL A 196 -17.14 18.92 1.78
CA VAL A 196 -17.31 19.83 0.64
C VAL A 196 -16.00 20.04 -0.11
N LEU A 197 -14.91 20.29 0.62
CA LEU A 197 -13.57 20.41 0.03
C LEU A 197 -13.12 19.10 -0.62
N GLY A 198 -13.33 17.97 0.06
CA GLY A 198 -12.98 16.64 -0.45
C GLY A 198 -13.72 16.28 -1.73
N ILE A 199 -15.04 16.49 -1.79
CA ILE A 199 -15.86 16.21 -2.98
C ILE A 199 -15.46 17.11 -4.14
N SER A 200 -15.31 18.43 -3.90
CA SER A 200 -14.94 19.38 -4.96
C SER A 200 -13.54 19.09 -5.50
N ALA A 201 -12.54 18.89 -4.63
CA ALA A 201 -11.18 18.53 -5.03
C ALA A 201 -11.12 17.16 -5.74
N ALA A 202 -11.87 16.17 -5.27
CA ALA A 202 -11.95 14.86 -5.91
C ALA A 202 -12.56 14.93 -7.32
N ALA A 203 -13.62 15.72 -7.50
CA ALA A 203 -14.23 15.95 -8.80
C ALA A 203 -13.24 16.62 -9.77
N VAL A 204 -12.57 17.69 -9.33
CA VAL A 204 -11.56 18.40 -10.14
C VAL A 204 -10.40 17.47 -10.49
N ALA A 205 -9.82 16.76 -9.52
CA ALA A 205 -8.71 15.85 -9.74
C ALA A 205 -9.08 14.67 -10.66
N GLY A 206 -10.28 14.11 -10.49
CA GLY A 206 -10.81 13.05 -11.34
C GLY A 206 -11.01 13.51 -12.79
N ILE A 207 -11.65 14.66 -13.00
CA ILE A 207 -11.89 15.22 -14.34
C ILE A 207 -10.56 15.54 -15.03
N LEU A 208 -9.65 16.25 -14.35
CA LEU A 208 -8.33 16.58 -14.90
C LEU A 208 -7.54 15.32 -15.24
N SER A 209 -7.55 14.31 -14.36
CA SER A 209 -6.89 13.02 -14.61
C SER A 209 -7.49 12.31 -15.83
N TYR A 210 -8.82 12.29 -15.96
CA TYR A 210 -9.49 11.68 -17.10
C TYR A 210 -9.11 12.37 -18.41
N LEU A 211 -9.15 13.71 -18.45
CA LEU A 211 -8.78 14.49 -19.65
C LEU A 211 -7.33 14.24 -20.05
N LEU A 212 -6.38 14.30 -19.10
CA LEU A 212 -4.96 14.07 -19.35
C LEU A 212 -4.68 12.66 -19.88
N LEU A 213 -5.32 11.64 -19.29
CA LEU A 213 -5.17 10.25 -19.72
C LEU A 213 -5.79 10.00 -21.10
N ASN A 214 -6.93 10.63 -21.39
CA ASN A 214 -7.62 10.48 -22.66
C ASN A 214 -6.83 11.10 -23.83
N ILE A 215 -6.27 12.30 -23.63
CA ILE A 215 -5.39 12.96 -24.62
C ILE A 215 -4.15 12.10 -24.92
N ARG A 216 -3.54 11.53 -23.89
CA ARG A 216 -2.35 10.68 -24.04
C ARG A 216 -2.66 9.34 -24.72
N SER A 217 -3.81 8.75 -24.44
CA SER A 217 -4.26 7.51 -25.10
C SER A 217 -4.58 7.72 -26.58
N GLY A 218 -5.09 8.89 -26.97
CA GLY A 218 -5.33 9.23 -28.37
C GLY A 218 -4.02 9.37 -29.17
N ARG A 219 -2.99 9.96 -28.56
CA ARG A 219 -1.68 10.18 -29.19
C ARG A 219 -0.83 8.91 -29.36
N ASN A 220 -1.08 7.86 -28.57
CA ASN A 220 -0.41 6.56 -28.71
C ASN A 220 -1.06 5.64 -29.76
N ARG A 221 -2.21 6.03 -30.32
CA ARG A 221 -2.94 5.27 -31.34
C ARG A 221 -2.78 5.85 -32.77
N SER A 222 -2.10 6.99 -32.90
CA SER A 222 -1.71 7.63 -34.18
C SER A 222 -0.23 7.40 -34.46
#